data_AF-A0AB37HW14-F1
#
_entry.id   AF-A0AB37HW14-F1
#
_cell.length_a   1.000
_cell.length_b   1.000
_cell.length_c   1.000
_cell.angle_alpha   90.00
_cell.angle_beta   90.00
_cell.angle_gamma   90.00
#
_symmetry.space_group_name_H-M   'P 1'
#
loop_
_entity.id
_entity.type
_entity.pdbx_description
1 polymer ?
#
loop_
_entity_poly.entity_id
_entity_poly.type
_entity_poly.pdbx_seq_one_letter_code
_entity_poly.pdbx_strand_id
1 'polypeptide(L)'
;MAVLVVWLWGQFAPDPAVLLDGETRTSSSGRYTSEFLAEEINGRRNVYPVIKNSAGEVLWSDDRRYLMSAHPVGVVWQKDADVLWLLSDDIGTSRVVEKDGEWVKEWDWDTLPPDIEKIEKG
;
A
#
# COMPACT_ATOMS: atom_id res chain seq x y z
N MET A 1 15.98 -11.03 -16.65
CA MET A 1 15.50 -9.80 -17.30
C MET A 1 14.58 -9.11 -16.31
N ALA A 2 15.06 -8.12 -15.57
CA ALA A 2 14.21 -7.35 -14.66
C ALA A 2 13.47 -6.29 -15.49
N VAL A 3 12.15 -6.39 -15.56
CA VAL A 3 11.33 -5.36 -16.19
C VAL A 3 11.16 -4.24 -15.16
N LEU A 4 11.87 -3.13 -15.39
CA LEU A 4 11.72 -1.92 -14.60
C LEU A 4 10.38 -1.28 -15.00
N VAL A 5 9.36 -1.41 -14.16
CA VAL A 5 8.10 -0.69 -14.34
C VAL A 5 8.34 0.74 -13.85
N VAL A 6 8.42 1.69 -14.80
CA VAL A 6 8.59 3.11 -14.54
C VAL A 6 7.21 3.70 -14.27
N TRP A 7 7.01 4.19 -13.05
CA TRP A 7 5.76 4.72 -12.55
C TRP A 7 5.56 6.16 -13.03
N LEU A 8 4.36 6.47 -13.52
CA LEU A 8 3.95 7.83 -13.88
C LEU A 8 3.26 8.50 -12.68
N TRP A 9 4.04 8.78 -11.64
CA TRP A 9 3.81 9.95 -10.78
C TRP A 9 4.84 10.96 -11.27
N GLY A 10 4.44 12.20 -11.59
CA GLY A 10 5.19 13.11 -12.47
C GLY A 10 6.72 13.12 -12.29
N GLN A 11 7.46 12.82 -13.37
CA GLN A 11 8.92 13.05 -13.56
C GLN A 11 9.94 12.60 -12.47
N PHE A 12 9.51 12.07 -11.34
CA PHE A 12 10.36 11.69 -10.21
C PHE A 12 10.14 10.22 -9.85
N ALA A 13 11.21 9.55 -9.40
CA ALA A 13 11.08 8.21 -8.84
C ALA A 13 10.06 8.24 -7.68
N PRO A 14 9.20 7.21 -7.54
CA PRO A 14 8.26 7.15 -6.43
C PRO A 14 8.98 7.33 -5.10
N ASP A 15 8.35 8.04 -4.15
CA ASP A 15 8.94 8.27 -2.83
C ASP A 15 9.41 6.93 -2.25
N PRO A 16 10.65 6.84 -1.71
CA PRO A 16 11.21 5.57 -1.24
C PRO A 16 10.40 4.92 -0.11
N ALA A 17 9.47 5.63 0.53
CA ALA A 17 8.53 5.08 1.50
C ALA A 17 7.41 4.25 0.85
N VAL A 18 7.13 4.46 -0.44
CA VAL A 18 6.12 3.70 -1.18
C VAL A 18 6.62 2.29 -1.45
N LEU A 19 5.82 1.31 -1.05
CA LEU A 19 6.01 -0.11 -1.33
C LEU A 19 5.97 -0.35 -2.84
N LEU A 20 7.02 -0.98 -3.38
CA LEU A 20 7.04 -1.42 -4.77
C LEU A 20 6.52 -2.85 -4.89
N ASP A 21 6.00 -3.18 -6.08
CA ASP A 21 5.57 -4.53 -6.40
C ASP A 21 6.75 -5.52 -6.36
N GLY A 22 6.59 -6.61 -5.62
CA GLY A 22 7.65 -7.58 -5.33
C GLY A 22 8.56 -7.22 -4.14
N GLU A 23 8.35 -6.06 -3.50
CA GLU A 23 8.99 -5.74 -2.22
C GLU A 23 8.13 -6.19 -1.03
N THR A 24 8.79 -6.32 0.11
CA THR A 24 8.16 -6.41 1.43
C THR A 24 8.67 -5.23 2.25
N ARG A 25 7.76 -4.50 2.89
CA ARG A 25 8.10 -3.35 3.76
C ARG A 25 7.62 -3.58 5.17
N THR A 26 8.48 -3.28 6.13
CA THR A 26 8.19 -3.45 7.56
C THR A 26 7.51 -2.19 8.11
N SER A 27 6.55 -2.37 9.00
CA SER A 27 5.89 -1.28 9.72
C SER A 27 6.85 -0.58 10.69
N SER A 28 6.45 0.59 11.18
CA SER A 28 7.30 1.39 12.06
C SER A 28 7.68 0.70 13.37
N SER A 29 6.84 -0.21 13.90
CA SER A 29 7.17 -0.97 15.10
C SER A 29 8.04 -2.20 14.85
N GLY A 30 8.24 -2.59 13.59
CA GLY A 30 8.92 -3.84 13.24
C GLY A 30 8.06 -5.10 13.36
N ARG A 31 6.81 -4.99 13.86
CA ARG A 31 5.96 -6.15 14.17
C ARG A 31 5.21 -6.69 12.96
N TYR A 32 4.97 -5.85 11.96
CA TYR A 32 4.17 -6.17 10.80
C TYR A 32 4.95 -5.92 9.52
N THR A 33 4.56 -6.62 8.47
CA THR A 33 5.04 -6.37 7.11
C THR A 33 3.88 -6.18 6.16
N SER A 34 4.11 -5.43 5.09
CA SER A 34 3.21 -5.30 3.96
C SER A 34 3.91 -5.68 2.67
N GLU A 35 3.18 -6.33 1.79
CA GLU A 35 3.61 -6.63 0.43
C GLU A 35 2.38 -6.69 -0.49
N PHE A 36 2.61 -6.75 -1.79
CA PHE A 36 1.56 -7.03 -2.76
C PHE A 36 1.48 -8.53 -3.02
N LEU A 37 0.29 -9.11 -2.81
CA LEU A 37 -0.06 -10.37 -3.46
C LEU A 37 -0.64 -10.07 -4.84
N ALA A 38 -0.55 -11.05 -5.74
CA ALA A 38 -0.96 -10.88 -7.12
C ALA A 38 -1.83 -12.04 -7.60
N GLU A 39 -2.78 -11.70 -8.46
CA GLU A 39 -3.63 -12.66 -9.16
C GLU A 39 -3.87 -12.22 -10.60
N GLU A 40 -4.10 -13.20 -11.49
CA GLU A 40 -4.43 -12.92 -12.87
C GLU A 40 -5.96 -12.91 -13.04
N ILE A 41 -6.50 -11.79 -13.51
CA ILE A 41 -7.92 -11.61 -13.82
C ILE A 41 -8.04 -11.14 -15.26
N ASN A 42 -8.78 -11.87 -16.09
CA ASN A 42 -8.99 -11.55 -17.51
C ASN A 42 -7.67 -11.30 -18.27
N GLY A 43 -6.64 -12.12 -18.01
CA GLY A 43 -5.31 -12.00 -18.64
C GLY A 43 -4.49 -10.78 -18.18
N ARG A 44 -4.89 -10.13 -17.08
CA ARG A 44 -4.18 -9.00 -16.48
C ARG A 44 -3.75 -9.33 -15.06
N ARG A 45 -2.50 -8.99 -14.74
CA ARG A 45 -1.97 -9.11 -13.37
C ARG A 45 -2.52 -7.98 -12.52
N ASN A 46 -3.34 -8.33 -11.55
CA ASN A 46 -3.86 -7.44 -10.53
C ASN A 46 -3.12 -7.72 -9.23
N VAL A 47 -2.97 -6.69 -8.41
CA VAL A 47 -2.33 -6.81 -7.10
C VAL A 47 -3.23 -6.29 -5.99
N TYR A 48 -3.01 -6.76 -4.79
CA TYR A 48 -3.69 -6.28 -3.60
C TYR A 48 -2.72 -6.29 -2.42
N PRO A 49 -2.69 -5.21 -1.62
CA PRO A 49 -1.83 -5.16 -0.45
C PRO A 49 -2.33 -6.09 0.64
N VAL A 50 -1.40 -6.64 1.39
CA VAL A 50 -1.66 -7.43 2.60
C VAL A 50 -0.85 -6.91 3.77
N ILE A 51 -1.32 -7.16 4.99
CA ILE A 51 -0.55 -7.00 6.23
C ILE A 51 -0.31 -8.39 6.82
N LYS A 52 0.93 -8.67 7.18
CA LYS A 52 1.36 -9.93 7.79
C LYS A 52 2.00 -9.71 9.15
N ASN A 53 1.88 -10.70 10.03
CA ASN A 53 2.64 -10.75 11.28
C ASN A 53 4.07 -11.26 11.03
N SER A 54 4.88 -11.31 12.09
CA SER A 54 6.26 -11.79 12.05
C SER A 54 6.40 -13.28 11.68
N ALA A 55 5.33 -14.08 11.81
CA ALA A 55 5.28 -15.47 11.36
C ALA A 55 4.91 -15.59 9.86
N GLY A 56 4.58 -14.48 9.19
CA GLY A 56 4.15 -14.45 7.80
C GLY A 56 2.65 -14.73 7.59
N GLU A 57 1.88 -14.84 8.67
CA GLU A 57 0.43 -15.03 8.59
C GLU A 57 -0.24 -13.73 8.15
N VAL A 58 -1.19 -13.82 7.22
CA VAL A 58 -1.95 -12.67 6.72
C VAL A 58 -2.98 -12.26 7.77
N LEU A 59 -2.79 -11.08 8.35
CA LEU A 59 -3.74 -10.45 9.28
C LEU A 59 -4.80 -9.63 8.56
N TRP A 60 -4.46 -9.12 7.38
CA TRP A 60 -5.37 -8.34 6.55
C TRP A 60 -5.01 -8.46 5.08
N SER A 61 -6.03 -8.45 4.22
CA SER A 61 -5.90 -8.37 2.78
C SER A 61 -6.91 -7.36 2.27
N ASP A 62 -6.49 -6.50 1.34
CA ASP A 62 -7.44 -5.64 0.64
C ASP A 62 -8.47 -6.51 -0.10
N ASP A 63 -9.72 -6.10 -0.04
CA ASP A 63 -10.79 -6.69 -0.82
C ASP A 63 -10.72 -6.23 -2.29
N ARG A 64 -10.05 -5.11 -2.56
CA ARG A 64 -9.88 -4.56 -3.90
C ARG A 64 -8.63 -5.07 -4.60
N ARG A 65 -8.77 -5.24 -5.90
CA ARG A 65 -7.72 -5.65 -6.83
C ARG A 65 -7.34 -4.46 -7.69
N TYR A 66 -6.07 -4.07 -7.62
CA TYR A 66 -5.52 -2.94 -8.33
C TYR A 66 -4.83 -3.42 -9.60
N LEU A 67 -5.27 -2.88 -10.74
CA LEU A 67 -4.57 -3.07 -11.99
C LEU A 67 -3.43 -2.06 -12.07
N MET A 68 -2.27 -2.43 -11.57
CA MET A 68 -1.17 -1.49 -11.32
C MET A 68 -0.65 -0.76 -12.58
N SER A 69 -0.89 -1.33 -13.76
CA SER A 69 -0.55 -0.72 -15.05
C SER A 69 -1.51 0.40 -15.50
N ALA A 70 -2.68 0.52 -14.87
CA ALA A 70 -3.73 1.46 -15.26
C ALA A 70 -4.24 2.32 -14.09
N HIS A 71 -4.38 1.70 -12.91
CA HIS A 71 -4.90 2.31 -11.69
C HIS A 71 -3.96 1.95 -10.54
N PRO A 72 -2.82 2.66 -10.45
CA PRO A 72 -1.83 2.35 -9.44
C PRO A 72 -2.34 2.65 -8.03
N VAL A 73 -1.78 1.94 -7.04
CA VAL A 73 -1.97 2.23 -5.63
C VAL A 73 -0.61 2.36 -4.96
N GLY A 74 -0.36 3.51 -4.33
CA GLY A 74 0.75 3.71 -3.41
C GLY A 74 0.41 3.07 -2.07
N VAL A 75 1.33 2.29 -1.51
CA VAL A 75 1.15 1.64 -0.21
C VAL A 75 2.29 2.08 0.70
N VAL A 76 1.95 2.70 1.83
CA VAL A 76 2.93 3.38 2.69
C VAL A 76 2.64 3.07 4.15
N TRP A 77 3.64 2.64 4.90
CA TRP A 77 3.55 2.64 6.36
C TRP A 77 3.72 4.06 6.88
N GLN A 78 2.76 4.52 7.69
CA GLN A 78 2.88 5.80 8.39
C GLN A 78 4.12 5.79 9.28
N LYS A 79 4.81 6.92 9.35
CA LYS A 79 5.92 7.07 10.27
C LYS A 79 5.43 6.99 11.72
N ASP A 80 6.19 6.29 12.57
CA ASP A 80 5.99 6.20 14.02
C ASP A 80 4.63 5.58 14.44
N ALA A 81 3.90 4.95 13.51
CA ALA A 81 2.64 4.27 13.78
C ALA A 81 2.47 3.01 12.91
N ASP A 82 1.79 2.00 13.44
CA ASP A 82 1.39 0.82 12.66
C ASP A 82 0.08 1.11 11.90
N VAL A 83 0.14 2.06 10.97
CA VAL A 83 -0.96 2.45 10.10
C VAL A 83 -0.51 2.34 8.65
N LEU A 84 -1.24 1.56 7.85
CA LEU A 84 -0.93 1.40 6.42
C LEU A 84 -1.82 2.32 5.59
N TRP A 85 -1.24 3.23 4.83
CA TRP A 85 -1.94 4.11 3.91
C TRP A 85 -1.97 3.52 2.51
N LEU A 86 -3.13 3.62 1.87
CA LEU A 86 -3.37 3.23 0.48
C LEU A 86 -3.77 4.48 -0.28
N LEU A 87 -2.90 4.92 -1.19
CA LEU A 87 -3.01 6.13 -1.99
C LEU A 87 -3.39 5.76 -3.42
N SER A 88 -4.62 6.04 -3.83
CA SER A 88 -5.09 5.69 -5.17
C SER A 88 -5.93 6.80 -5.75
N ASP A 89 -5.55 7.29 -6.93
CA ASP A 89 -6.30 8.34 -7.63
C ASP A 89 -7.65 7.86 -8.20
N ASP A 90 -7.77 6.54 -8.42
CA ASP A 90 -9.00 5.93 -8.96
C ASP A 90 -10.06 5.74 -7.88
N ILE A 91 -9.63 5.27 -6.71
CA ILE A 91 -10.51 4.78 -5.66
C ILE A 91 -10.59 5.77 -4.48
N GLY A 92 -9.59 6.63 -4.33
CA GLY A 92 -9.40 7.51 -3.19
C GLY A 92 -8.42 6.95 -2.16
N THR A 93 -7.95 7.84 -1.31
CA THR A 93 -7.03 7.53 -0.21
C THR A 93 -7.78 6.89 0.96
N SER A 94 -7.15 5.87 1.56
CA SER A 94 -7.66 5.17 2.75
C SER A 94 -6.50 4.76 3.66
N ARG A 95 -6.82 4.44 4.92
CA ARG A 95 -5.88 3.87 5.88
C ARG A 95 -6.36 2.52 6.39
N VAL A 96 -5.44 1.68 6.79
CA VAL A 96 -5.69 0.40 7.46
C VAL A 96 -5.10 0.49 8.85
N VAL A 97 -5.94 0.29 9.86
CA VAL A 97 -5.60 0.46 11.28
C VAL A 97 -6.03 -0.77 12.07
N GLU A 98 -5.23 -1.16 13.07
CA GLU A 98 -5.61 -2.21 14.02
C GLU A 98 -6.58 -1.65 15.07
N LYS A 99 -7.71 -2.32 15.27
CA LYS A 99 -8.73 -2.04 16.28
C LYS A 99 -9.16 -3.33 16.93
N ASP A 100 -9.00 -3.42 18.25
CA ASP A 100 -9.38 -4.61 19.03
C ASP A 100 -8.82 -5.93 18.48
N GLY A 101 -7.61 -5.89 17.89
CA GLY A 101 -6.92 -7.05 17.30
C GLY A 101 -7.30 -7.35 15.84
N GLU A 102 -8.20 -6.58 15.24
CA GLU A 102 -8.58 -6.70 13.84
C GLU A 102 -8.11 -5.50 13.03
N TRP A 103 -7.64 -5.74 11.81
CA TRP A 103 -7.24 -4.68 10.89
C TRP A 103 -8.43 -4.23 10.04
N VAL A 104 -8.73 -2.94 10.09
CA VAL A 104 -9.90 -2.34 9.44
C VAL A 104 -9.43 -1.26 8.46
N LYS A 105 -9.98 -1.30 7.25
CA LYS A 105 -9.79 -0.25 6.24
C LYS A 105 -10.80 0.87 6.45
N GLU A 106 -10.32 2.09 6.55
CA GLU A 106 -11.10 3.30 6.78
C GLU A 106 -10.83 4.35 5.70
N TRP A 107 -11.89 5.05 5.32
CA TRP A 107 -11.84 6.16 4.37
C TRP A 107 -11.83 7.47 5.16
N ASP A 108 -10.81 7.65 6.00
CA ASP A 108 -10.66 8.86 6.81
C ASP A 108 -9.84 9.89 6.04
N TRP A 109 -10.53 10.90 5.50
CA TRP A 109 -9.96 11.95 4.66
C TRP A 109 -9.60 13.20 5.46
N ASP A 110 -10.08 13.31 6.70
CA ASP A 110 -9.94 14.51 7.53
C ASP A 110 -8.61 14.53 8.32
N THR A 111 -7.88 13.40 8.35
CA THR A 111 -6.68 13.23 9.17
C THR A 111 -5.47 12.75 8.38
N LEU A 112 -5.30 13.20 7.12
CA LEU A 112 -4.11 12.81 6.33
C LEU A 112 -2.84 13.38 7.00
N PRO A 113 -1.91 12.54 7.48
CA PRO A 113 -0.70 13.02 8.14
C PRO A 113 0.22 13.75 7.15
N PRO A 114 0.97 14.77 7.57
CA PRO A 114 1.80 15.58 6.65
C PRO A 114 2.84 14.77 5.84
N ASP A 115 3.37 13.68 6.40
CA ASP A 115 4.29 12.78 5.70
C ASP A 115 3.59 12.02 4.56
N ILE A 116 2.35 11.61 4.77
CA ILE A 116 1.54 10.94 3.74
C ILE A 116 1.02 11.95 2.72
N GLU A 117 0.57 13.13 3.16
CA GLU A 117 0.12 14.22 2.28
C GLU A 117 1.21 14.64 1.29
N LYS A 118 2.46 14.71 1.75
CA LYS A 118 3.59 15.00 0.88
C LYS A 118 3.76 13.94 -0.22
N ILE A 119 3.61 12.66 0.11
CA ILE A 119 3.74 11.55 -0.85
C ILE A 119 2.58 11.56 -1.84
N GLU A 120 1.36 11.81 -1.36
CA GLU A 120 0.15 11.86 -2.18
C GLU A 120 0.19 12.99 -3.21
N LYS A 121 0.77 14.15 -2.85
CA LYS A 121 0.83 15.33 -3.73
C LYS A 121 2.06 15.42 -4.64
N GLY A 122 3.14 14.68 -4.33
CA GLY A 122 4.41 14.72 -5.05
C GLY A 122 5.35 15.85 -4.60
#